data_AF-A0A8H5CBQ0-F1
#
_entry.id   AF-A0A8H5CBQ0-F1
#
_cell.length_a   1.000
_cell.length_b   1.000
_cell.length_c   1.000
_cell.angle_alpha   90.00
_cell.angle_beta   90.00
_cell.angle_gamma   90.00
#
_symmetry.space_group_name_H-M   'P 1'
#
loop_
_entity.id
_entity.type
_entity.pdbx_description
1 polymer ?
#
loop_
_entity_poly.entity_id
_entity_poly.type
_entity_poly.pdbx_seq_one_letter_code
_entity_poly.pdbx_strand_id
1 'polypeptide(L)'
;MFVPFISSKYSTSKKRRDLERRKGGGGGGKGGSGSGRASGGSSGSGGGSSGRTSSINTGGGSTRSATSFGNGGGPVLTIPAGSAFAGRTQGGATRDQVYGTSTYGSGYPGISGAGVASRGFPFYFWPLGWGGAAGLGSAAYLHNREYGDPDNSTRPGGPMMFATFVSSSQNTTFHVVADNTTVIDLISDISANCSSSINNSSSTSTPQTFNDSSPTAPNAQSVIQYYRASSVALTLDGYNNSATWGNATESTPDSPLPSNIDNTLKDCLNLTIGAAVPLVDGAGRNVGSMSAGIVPLLWVVLYLSGVL
;
A
#
# COMPACT_ATOMS: atom_id res chain seq x y z
N MET A 1 23.54 -57.61 28.41
CA MET A 1 22.90 -57.30 29.71
C MET A 1 21.45 -56.99 29.45
N PHE A 2 20.59 -57.75 30.11
CA PHE A 2 19.15 -57.87 29.91
C PHE A 2 18.52 -57.46 31.23
N VAL A 3 17.53 -56.55 31.22
CA VAL A 3 16.78 -56.19 32.43
C VAL A 3 15.29 -56.08 32.05
N PRO A 4 14.45 -57.06 32.44
CA PRO A 4 13.00 -56.94 32.36
C PRO A 4 12.38 -56.84 33.76
N PHE A 5 11.41 -55.95 33.95
CA PHE A 5 10.45 -55.98 35.07
C PHE A 5 9.06 -55.69 34.46
N ILE A 6 8.22 -56.72 34.28
CA ILE A 6 7.18 -57.24 35.19
C ILE A 6 6.03 -56.24 35.41
N SER A 7 4.86 -56.64 34.91
CA SER A 7 3.54 -56.01 34.99
C SER A 7 2.97 -55.95 36.42
N SER A 8 2.05 -55.00 36.66
CA SER A 8 0.75 -55.33 37.25
C SER A 8 -0.36 -54.37 36.79
N LYS A 9 -1.54 -54.94 36.56
CA LYS A 9 -2.79 -54.27 36.19
C LYS A 9 -3.51 -53.84 37.46
N TYR A 10 -4.05 -52.62 37.50
CA TYR A 10 -5.20 -52.32 38.34
C TYR A 10 -6.27 -51.56 37.54
N SER A 11 -7.39 -52.26 37.38
CA SER A 11 -8.64 -51.78 36.79
C SER A 11 -9.44 -51.07 37.87
N THR A 12 -9.83 -49.82 37.63
CA THR A 12 -11.04 -49.27 38.24
C THR A 12 -11.84 -48.48 37.21
N SER A 13 -12.98 -49.06 36.88
CA SER A 13 -14.06 -48.53 36.07
C SER A 13 -14.69 -47.28 36.70
N LYS A 14 -14.89 -46.20 35.92
CA LYS A 14 -16.06 -45.34 36.09
C LYS A 14 -16.39 -44.50 34.83
N LYS A 15 -17.46 -44.92 34.16
CA LYS A 15 -18.47 -44.16 33.41
C LYS A 15 -17.99 -43.09 32.40
N ARG A 16 -17.89 -43.52 31.14
CA ARG A 16 -18.22 -42.67 29.98
C ARG A 16 -19.71 -42.33 30.03
N ARG A 17 -20.06 -41.05 29.88
CA ARG A 17 -21.42 -40.62 29.56
C ARG A 17 -21.47 -40.48 28.04
N ASP A 18 -22.09 -41.46 27.39
CA ASP A 18 -22.56 -41.34 26.02
C ASP A 18 -23.70 -40.32 25.99
N LEU A 19 -23.56 -39.29 25.16
CA LEU A 19 -24.66 -38.42 24.78
C LEU A 19 -25.17 -38.91 23.43
N GLU A 20 -26.36 -39.49 23.46
CA GLU A 20 -27.06 -40.07 22.32
C GLU A 20 -27.45 -39.02 21.26
N ARG A 21 -27.41 -39.46 20.01
CA ARG A 21 -27.98 -38.76 18.85
C ARG A 21 -29.50 -38.80 18.91
N ARG A 22 -30.16 -37.64 18.92
CA ARG A 22 -31.60 -37.55 18.66
C ARG A 22 -31.89 -37.74 17.16
N LYS A 23 -32.69 -38.76 16.90
CA LYS A 23 -33.37 -39.11 15.64
C LYS A 23 -34.77 -38.50 15.67
N GLY A 24 -35.21 -37.82 14.60
CA GLY A 24 -36.62 -37.42 14.45
C GLY A 24 -36.90 -36.52 13.24
N GLY A 25 -37.73 -37.05 12.31
CA GLY A 25 -38.54 -36.33 11.30
C GLY A 25 -37.79 -35.74 10.10
N GLY A 26 -38.02 -36.09 8.83
CA GLY A 26 -39.18 -36.69 8.18
C GLY A 26 -40.01 -35.61 7.44
N GLY A 27 -39.92 -35.58 6.11
CA GLY A 27 -40.71 -34.74 5.18
C GLY A 27 -39.81 -33.80 4.36
N GLY A 28 -39.66 -33.89 3.04
CA GLY A 28 -40.61 -34.29 2.00
C GLY A 28 -41.24 -33.02 1.40
N GLY A 29 -40.70 -32.52 0.29
CA GLY A 29 -41.24 -31.32 -0.39
C GLY A 29 -40.55 -31.00 -1.70
N LYS A 30 -41.22 -31.29 -2.81
CA LYS A 30 -40.85 -31.03 -4.20
C LYS A 30 -40.96 -29.54 -4.56
N GLY A 31 -40.18 -29.14 -5.57
CA GLY A 31 -40.64 -28.28 -6.67
C GLY A 31 -40.41 -26.77 -6.50
N GLY A 32 -39.87 -26.14 -7.55
CA GLY A 32 -39.79 -24.68 -7.64
C GLY A 32 -38.77 -24.18 -8.63
N SER A 33 -38.96 -24.49 -9.91
CA SER A 33 -38.36 -23.76 -11.04
C SER A 33 -38.72 -22.28 -10.96
N GLY A 34 -37.72 -21.40 -10.96
CA GLY A 34 -37.91 -19.95 -10.98
C GLY A 34 -36.81 -19.28 -11.81
N SER A 35 -37.02 -19.24 -13.12
CA SER A 35 -36.30 -18.39 -14.06
C SER A 35 -36.58 -16.91 -13.75
N GLY A 36 -35.54 -16.15 -13.43
CA GLY A 36 -35.58 -14.69 -13.31
C GLY A 36 -34.49 -14.06 -14.17
N ARG A 37 -34.84 -13.70 -15.42
CA ARG A 37 -34.13 -12.70 -16.21
C ARG A 37 -34.62 -11.33 -15.76
N ALA A 38 -33.70 -10.42 -15.47
CA ALA A 38 -33.80 -8.95 -15.52
C ALA A 38 -32.69 -8.42 -14.60
N SER A 39 -32.01 -7.32 -14.83
CA SER A 39 -31.91 -6.34 -15.90
C SER A 39 -30.85 -5.36 -15.39
N GLY A 40 -30.22 -4.63 -16.31
CA GLY A 40 -29.31 -3.53 -15.94
C GLY A 40 -29.93 -2.58 -14.92
N GLY A 41 -29.07 -2.10 -14.03
CA GLY A 41 -29.43 -1.16 -12.98
C GLY A 41 -28.18 -0.43 -12.51
N SER A 42 -27.64 0.41 -13.41
CA SER A 42 -26.81 1.53 -13.02
C SER A 42 -27.65 2.48 -12.18
N SER A 43 -27.41 2.52 -10.88
CA SER A 43 -27.93 3.56 -10.00
C SER A 43 -26.77 4.07 -9.16
N GLY A 44 -26.36 5.31 -9.48
CA GLY A 44 -25.35 6.04 -8.74
C GLY A 44 -25.73 6.21 -7.28
N SER A 45 -24.71 6.22 -6.44
CA SER A 45 -24.79 6.55 -5.03
C SER A 45 -23.69 7.57 -4.73
N GLY A 46 -24.13 8.69 -4.17
CA GLY A 46 -23.39 9.94 -4.04
C GLY A 46 -22.11 9.88 -3.21
N GLY A 47 -21.32 10.94 -3.42
CA GLY A 47 -20.03 11.17 -2.79
C GLY A 47 -20.10 11.18 -1.27
N GLY A 48 -19.65 10.08 -0.67
CA GLY A 48 -18.99 10.05 0.61
C GLY A 48 -17.70 9.25 0.43
N SER A 49 -16.57 9.79 0.88
CA SER A 49 -15.27 9.12 0.86
C SER A 49 -15.27 7.94 1.85
N SER A 50 -15.96 6.87 1.50
CA SER A 50 -15.84 5.58 2.16
C SER A 50 -14.58 4.91 1.60
N GLY A 51 -13.63 4.59 2.48
CA GLY A 51 -12.34 4.02 2.09
C GLY A 51 -12.51 2.82 1.16
N ARG A 52 -11.91 2.88 -0.03
CA ARG A 52 -11.89 1.74 -0.95
C ARG A 52 -11.02 0.64 -0.36
N THR A 53 -11.52 -0.58 -0.39
CA THR A 53 -10.80 -1.75 0.14
C THR A 53 -10.43 -2.67 -1.00
N SER A 54 -9.14 -2.98 -1.11
CA SER A 54 -8.57 -3.93 -2.07
C SER A 54 -7.95 -5.12 -1.33
N SER A 55 -7.96 -6.30 -1.96
CA SER A 55 -7.33 -7.50 -1.40
C SER A 55 -5.92 -7.63 -1.95
N ILE A 56 -4.92 -7.72 -1.06
CA ILE A 56 -3.51 -7.89 -1.41
C ILE A 56 -3.00 -9.26 -0.97
N ASN A 57 -2.08 -9.83 -1.73
CA ASN A 57 -1.34 -11.04 -1.33
C ASN A 57 -0.16 -10.64 -0.44
N THR A 58 -0.09 -11.18 0.78
CA THR A 58 0.99 -10.90 1.74
C THR A 58 2.00 -12.04 1.87
N GLY A 59 2.05 -12.92 0.86
CA GLY A 59 2.88 -14.12 0.83
C GLY A 59 2.19 -15.35 1.43
N GLY A 60 2.69 -16.53 1.08
CA GLY A 60 2.26 -17.81 1.65
C GLY A 60 0.79 -18.18 1.39
N GLY A 61 0.19 -17.64 0.34
CA GLY A 61 -1.24 -17.84 0.03
C GLY A 61 -2.21 -17.07 0.93
N SER A 62 -1.71 -16.17 1.78
CA SER A 62 -2.54 -15.36 2.67
C SER A 62 -2.87 -14.00 2.06
N THR A 63 -4.16 -13.70 1.95
CA THR A 63 -4.67 -12.40 1.50
C THR A 63 -5.06 -11.50 2.67
N ARG A 64 -4.88 -10.19 2.52
CA ARG A 64 -5.32 -9.18 3.48
C ARG A 64 -6.04 -8.05 2.78
N SER A 65 -6.99 -7.45 3.47
CA SER A 65 -7.65 -6.23 3.02
C SER A 65 -6.73 -5.03 3.30
N ALA A 66 -6.53 -4.19 2.29
CA ALA A 66 -5.90 -2.89 2.39
C ALA A 66 -6.96 -1.80 2.08
N THR A 67 -7.06 -0.79 2.93
CA THR A 67 -8.12 0.22 2.85
C THR A 67 -7.52 1.60 2.63
N SER A 68 -7.98 2.32 1.59
CA SER A 68 -7.70 3.74 1.42
C SER A 68 -8.24 4.53 2.61
N PHE A 69 -7.49 5.51 3.09
CA PHE A 69 -7.81 6.26 4.32
C PHE A 69 -7.89 5.41 5.59
N GLY A 70 -7.54 4.12 5.54
CA GLY A 70 -7.44 3.26 6.73
C GLY A 70 -6.32 3.72 7.66
N ASN A 71 -6.43 3.42 8.95
CA ASN A 71 -5.41 3.79 9.94
C ASN A 71 -4.15 2.89 9.83
N GLY A 72 -4.26 1.74 9.17
CA GLY A 72 -3.20 0.74 9.16
C GLY A 72 -3.09 0.00 10.50
N GLY A 73 -1.88 -0.42 10.87
CA GLY A 73 -1.63 -1.11 12.13
C GLY A 73 -1.96 -2.61 12.09
N GLY A 74 -2.00 -3.23 10.90
CA GLY A 74 -2.10 -4.68 10.73
C GLY A 74 -1.12 -5.46 11.64
N PRO A 75 -1.46 -6.70 12.05
CA PRO A 75 -0.63 -7.49 12.97
C PRO A 75 0.79 -7.70 12.43
N VAL A 76 1.78 -7.52 13.29
CA VAL A 76 3.17 -7.86 12.97
C VAL A 76 3.30 -9.37 12.87
N LEU A 77 3.81 -9.85 11.75
CA LEU A 77 4.03 -11.27 11.48
C LEU A 77 5.40 -11.51 10.86
N THR A 78 5.94 -12.70 11.12
CA THR A 78 7.10 -13.21 10.37
C THR A 78 6.61 -13.93 9.12
N ILE A 79 7.20 -13.62 7.98
CA ILE A 79 6.88 -14.24 6.70
C ILE A 79 7.23 -15.74 6.76
N PRO A 80 6.28 -16.64 6.48
CA PRO A 80 6.48 -18.07 6.59
C PRO A 80 7.49 -18.59 5.55
N ALA A 81 8.13 -19.72 5.89
CA ALA A 81 8.99 -20.45 4.96
C ALA A 81 8.22 -20.82 3.68
N GLY A 82 8.92 -20.84 2.53
CA GLY A 82 8.32 -21.11 1.23
C GLY A 82 7.67 -19.90 0.55
N SER A 83 7.75 -18.71 1.16
CA SER A 83 7.34 -17.44 0.56
C SER A 83 8.55 -16.56 0.22
N ALA A 84 8.37 -15.61 -0.69
CA ALA A 84 9.37 -14.56 -0.91
C ALA A 84 9.65 -13.82 0.41
N PHE A 85 10.92 -13.57 0.72
CA PHE A 85 11.37 -12.91 1.96
C PHE A 85 11.04 -13.66 3.25
N ALA A 86 10.93 -14.99 3.20
CA ALA A 86 10.78 -15.83 4.39
C ALA A 86 11.74 -15.43 5.52
N GLY A 87 11.22 -15.38 6.74
CA GLY A 87 11.96 -14.98 7.94
C GLY A 87 11.97 -13.48 8.24
N ARG A 88 11.54 -12.62 7.32
CA ARG A 88 11.39 -11.17 7.59
C ARG A 88 10.08 -10.83 8.28
N THR A 89 10.04 -9.68 8.93
CA THR A 89 8.84 -9.15 9.56
C THR A 89 8.01 -8.32 8.59
N GLN A 90 6.69 -8.37 8.72
CA GLN A 90 5.75 -7.53 8.00
C GLN A 90 4.58 -7.05 8.87
N GLY A 91 4.02 -5.88 8.58
CA GLY A 91 2.94 -5.25 9.33
C GLY A 91 3.41 -4.39 10.51
N GLY A 92 2.44 -3.83 11.24
CA GLY A 92 2.63 -3.03 12.45
C GLY A 92 2.65 -1.52 12.24
N ALA A 93 2.96 -1.02 11.04
CA ALA A 93 3.00 0.41 10.81
C ALA A 93 1.62 1.03 10.55
N THR A 94 1.48 2.29 10.93
CA THR A 94 0.24 3.06 10.91
C THR A 94 0.33 4.24 9.94
N ARG A 95 -0.82 4.87 9.68
CA ARG A 95 -0.95 6.05 8.82
C ARG A 95 0.05 7.17 9.16
N ASP A 96 0.33 7.39 10.44
CA ASP A 96 1.25 8.43 10.91
C ASP A 96 2.70 8.20 10.48
N GLN A 97 3.03 6.98 10.02
CA GLN A 97 4.37 6.58 9.61
C GLN A 97 4.50 6.48 8.09
N VAL A 98 3.47 6.88 7.33
CA VAL A 98 3.44 6.73 5.86
C VAL A 98 4.45 7.64 5.19
N TYR A 99 4.67 8.85 5.68
CA TYR A 99 5.57 9.80 5.02
C TYR A 99 7.05 9.39 5.20
N GLY A 100 7.77 9.32 4.07
CA GLY A 100 9.23 9.20 4.02
C GLY A 100 9.90 10.53 3.71
N THR A 101 10.99 10.46 2.94
CA THR A 101 11.68 11.60 2.32
C THR A 101 11.87 11.30 0.82
N SER A 102 12.62 12.11 0.09
CA SER A 102 13.10 11.82 -1.28
C SER A 102 14.18 10.72 -1.32
N THR A 103 14.69 10.27 -0.17
CA THR A 103 15.69 9.20 -0.10
C THR A 103 15.02 7.83 -0.16
N TYR A 104 15.46 6.97 -1.08
CA TYR A 104 14.99 5.59 -1.14
C TYR A 104 15.45 4.81 0.10
N GLY A 105 14.52 4.11 0.75
CA GLY A 105 14.74 3.52 2.08
C GLY A 105 14.18 4.35 3.24
N SER A 106 13.63 5.54 2.97
CA SER A 106 12.93 6.34 3.98
C SER A 106 11.52 5.80 4.27
N GLY A 107 10.91 6.32 5.36
CA GLY A 107 9.55 5.94 5.77
C GLY A 107 9.46 4.60 6.52
N TYR A 108 10.60 4.09 7.01
CA TYR A 108 10.65 2.90 7.86
C TYR A 108 10.60 3.31 9.34
N PRO A 109 9.62 2.81 10.13
CA PRO A 109 9.57 3.09 11.56
C PRO A 109 10.83 2.66 12.31
N GLY A 110 11.49 3.60 12.98
CA GLY A 110 12.66 3.34 13.82
C GLY A 110 13.94 2.95 13.06
N ILE A 111 13.95 3.06 11.74
CA ILE A 111 15.14 2.77 10.91
C ILE A 111 15.46 4.03 10.08
N SER A 112 16.63 4.59 10.32
CA SER A 112 17.21 5.61 9.45
C SER A 112 18.06 4.96 8.36
N GLY A 113 18.21 5.70 7.27
CA GLY A 113 19.25 5.44 6.30
C GLY A 113 18.78 5.00 4.93
N ALA A 114 19.71 5.03 3.98
CA ALA A 114 19.45 4.79 2.58
C ALA A 114 19.34 3.29 2.27
N GLY A 115 18.58 2.99 1.23
CA GLY A 115 18.37 1.63 0.75
C GLY A 115 17.38 0.83 1.59
N VAL A 116 16.96 -0.28 1.01
CA VAL A 116 15.96 -1.17 1.60
C VAL A 116 16.48 -2.57 1.83
N ALA A 117 17.78 -2.81 1.61
CA ALA A 117 18.35 -4.15 1.68
C ALA A 117 18.09 -4.80 3.04
N SER A 118 17.60 -6.05 3.02
CA SER A 118 17.30 -6.85 4.22
C SER A 118 16.27 -6.25 5.18
N ARG A 119 15.52 -5.22 4.77
CA ARG A 119 14.48 -4.62 5.61
C ARG A 119 13.19 -5.45 5.58
N GLY A 120 12.41 -5.30 6.65
CA GLY A 120 11.05 -5.85 6.72
C GLY A 120 10.06 -5.07 5.86
N PHE A 121 8.77 -5.38 6.02
CA PHE A 121 7.67 -4.75 5.29
C PHE A 121 6.66 -4.17 6.28
N PRO A 122 6.96 -3.03 6.92
CA PRO A 122 6.11 -2.46 7.98
C PRO A 122 4.65 -2.25 7.55
N PHE A 123 4.41 -2.07 6.26
CA PHE A 123 3.09 -1.90 5.66
C PHE A 123 2.63 -3.08 4.80
N TYR A 124 3.30 -4.24 4.86
CA TYR A 124 3.10 -5.43 3.99
C TYR A 124 3.53 -5.27 2.53
N PHE A 125 3.57 -4.06 1.99
CA PHE A 125 3.99 -3.79 0.61
C PHE A 125 5.51 -3.80 0.45
N TRP A 126 5.98 -4.25 -0.70
CA TRP A 126 7.41 -4.30 -1.02
C TRP A 126 7.89 -2.95 -1.55
N PRO A 127 9.14 -2.55 -1.26
CA PRO A 127 9.76 -1.39 -1.88
C PRO A 127 9.72 -1.43 -3.41
N LEU A 128 9.64 -0.25 -4.02
CA LEU A 128 9.73 -0.10 -5.48
C LEU A 128 11.09 -0.62 -5.98
N GLY A 129 11.10 -1.38 -7.06
CA GLY A 129 12.33 -1.77 -7.75
C GLY A 129 12.64 -0.74 -8.83
N TRP A 130 13.64 0.12 -8.59
CA TRP A 130 14.13 1.01 -9.63
C TRP A 130 15.13 0.22 -10.49
N GLY A 131 14.69 -0.15 -11.69
CA GLY A 131 15.48 -0.95 -12.62
C GLY A 131 16.84 -0.33 -12.97
N GLY A 132 17.68 -1.10 -13.66
CA GLY A 132 19.08 -0.75 -13.93
C GLY A 132 20.03 -1.95 -13.73
N ALA A 133 21.19 -1.91 -14.40
CA ALA A 133 22.27 -2.84 -14.10
C ALA A 133 22.68 -2.63 -12.64
N ALA A 134 22.80 -3.72 -11.86
CA ALA A 134 23.32 -3.67 -10.50
C ALA A 134 24.67 -2.93 -10.53
N GLY A 135 24.64 -1.64 -10.20
CA GLY A 135 25.78 -0.76 -10.39
C GLY A 135 26.83 -1.11 -9.33
N LEU A 136 28.03 -1.48 -9.77
CA LEU A 136 29.21 -1.35 -8.93
C LEU A 136 29.36 0.13 -8.58
N GLY A 137 29.15 0.48 -7.31
CA GLY A 137 29.22 1.86 -6.83
C GLY A 137 28.18 2.15 -5.76
N SER A 138 28.21 3.36 -5.23
CA SER A 138 27.50 3.73 -4.01
C SER A 138 26.02 4.15 -4.20
N ALA A 139 25.47 3.93 -5.41
CA ALA A 139 24.02 3.97 -5.72
C ALA A 139 23.43 2.54 -5.92
N ALA A 140 24.21 1.49 -5.61
CA ALA A 140 23.76 0.09 -5.69
C ALA A 140 22.47 -0.17 -4.90
N TYR A 141 22.21 0.63 -3.85
CA TYR A 141 21.03 0.52 -3.00
C TYR A 141 19.72 0.82 -3.74
N LEU A 142 19.75 1.59 -4.85
CA LEU A 142 18.59 1.90 -5.69
C LEU A 142 18.24 0.77 -6.66
N HIS A 143 19.26 0.07 -7.15
CA HIS A 143 19.14 -0.95 -8.21
C HIS A 143 19.20 -2.37 -7.65
N ASN A 144 18.79 -2.54 -6.40
CA ASN A 144 18.76 -3.84 -5.76
C ASN A 144 17.57 -4.65 -6.28
N ARG A 145 17.87 -5.76 -6.98
CA ARG A 145 16.86 -6.71 -7.50
C ARG A 145 16.25 -7.62 -6.42
N GLU A 146 16.61 -7.44 -5.16
CA GLU A 146 16.06 -8.16 -4.02
C GLU A 146 14.52 -8.20 -4.03
N TYR A 147 13.86 -7.11 -4.43
CA TYR A 147 12.40 -7.00 -4.45
C TYR A 147 11.75 -7.46 -5.76
N GLY A 148 12.54 -8.05 -6.66
CA GLY A 148 12.13 -8.50 -7.98
C GLY A 148 11.94 -7.36 -8.99
N ASP A 149 11.84 -7.77 -10.25
CA ASP A 149 11.66 -6.86 -11.39
C ASP A 149 10.29 -6.14 -11.33
N PRO A 150 10.14 -4.99 -12.02
CA PRO A 150 8.90 -4.21 -11.98
C PRO A 150 7.65 -4.98 -12.45
N ASP A 151 7.80 -5.97 -13.33
CA ASP A 151 6.73 -6.83 -13.85
C ASP A 151 6.35 -7.99 -12.90
N ASN A 152 7.00 -8.09 -11.73
CA ASN A 152 6.75 -9.16 -10.77
C ASN A 152 5.33 -9.11 -10.19
N SER A 153 4.45 -9.97 -10.69
CA SER A 153 3.06 -10.10 -10.26
C SER A 153 2.87 -10.67 -8.84
N THR A 154 3.92 -11.20 -8.21
CA THR A 154 3.86 -11.72 -6.83
C THR A 154 3.96 -10.62 -5.77
N ARG A 155 4.28 -9.39 -6.18
CA ARG A 155 4.25 -8.20 -5.33
C ARG A 155 2.86 -8.02 -4.71
N PRO A 156 2.77 -7.62 -3.43
CA PRO A 156 1.50 -7.23 -2.82
C PRO A 156 0.87 -6.09 -3.64
N GLY A 157 -0.32 -6.35 -4.18
CA GLY A 157 -1.01 -5.41 -5.06
C GLY A 157 -0.65 -5.49 -6.55
N GLY A 158 0.19 -6.46 -6.95
CA GLY A 158 0.54 -6.74 -8.33
C GLY A 158 1.80 -6.00 -8.81
N PRO A 159 2.09 -6.04 -10.13
CA PRO A 159 3.30 -5.45 -10.70
C PRO A 159 3.34 -3.93 -10.46
N MET A 160 4.54 -3.35 -10.60
CA MET A 160 4.73 -1.91 -10.52
C MET A 160 4.06 -1.22 -11.70
N MET A 161 3.29 -0.18 -11.37
CA MET A 161 2.58 0.67 -12.31
C MET A 161 2.86 2.12 -11.95
N PHE A 162 2.52 3.03 -12.85
CA PHE A 162 2.49 4.45 -12.54
C PHE A 162 1.27 5.14 -13.14
N ALA A 163 0.94 6.31 -12.62
CA ALA A 163 -0.08 7.22 -13.16
C ALA A 163 0.51 8.61 -13.30
N THR A 164 0.09 9.31 -14.34
CA THR A 164 0.56 10.66 -14.68
C THR A 164 -0.51 11.70 -14.34
N PHE A 165 -0.10 12.75 -13.63
CA PHE A 165 -0.91 13.89 -13.27
C PHE A 165 -0.26 15.17 -13.78
N VAL A 166 -0.90 15.82 -14.74
CA VAL A 166 -0.44 17.06 -15.37
C VAL A 166 -1.19 18.22 -14.73
N SER A 167 -0.47 19.29 -14.38
CA SER A 167 -1.09 20.50 -13.83
C SER A 167 -2.04 21.19 -14.82
N SER A 168 -3.11 21.78 -14.30
CA SER A 168 -4.04 22.62 -15.05
C SER A 168 -3.53 24.05 -15.25
N SER A 169 -2.58 24.50 -14.42
CA SER A 169 -2.13 25.89 -14.35
C SER A 169 -0.69 26.09 -14.85
N GLN A 170 0.13 25.04 -14.79
CA GLN A 170 1.53 25.04 -15.21
C GLN A 170 1.80 23.77 -16.03
N ASN A 171 2.86 23.78 -16.83
CA ASN A 171 3.28 22.60 -17.60
C ASN A 171 4.12 21.65 -16.74
N THR A 172 3.62 21.30 -15.55
CA THR A 172 4.31 20.41 -14.61
C THR A 172 3.63 19.05 -14.57
N THR A 173 4.42 18.01 -14.73
CA THR A 173 3.95 16.63 -14.75
C THR A 173 4.51 15.88 -13.55
N PHE A 174 3.61 15.29 -12.78
CA PHE A 174 3.93 14.42 -11.66
C PHE A 174 3.56 12.99 -12.00
N HIS A 175 4.32 12.03 -11.47
CA HIS A 175 3.93 10.62 -11.53
C HIS A 175 3.81 10.02 -10.14
N VAL A 176 2.82 9.16 -9.97
CA VAL A 176 2.69 8.30 -8.79
C VAL A 176 3.07 6.90 -9.20
N VAL A 177 4.07 6.32 -8.55
CA VAL A 177 4.59 4.98 -8.82
C VAL A 177 4.30 4.08 -7.62
N ALA A 178 3.64 2.95 -7.85
CA ALA A 178 3.28 1.97 -6.81
C ALA A 178 2.98 0.59 -7.43
N ASP A 179 2.51 -0.36 -6.62
CA ASP A 179 1.85 -1.56 -7.14
C ASP A 179 0.53 -1.22 -7.85
N ASN A 180 0.09 -2.10 -8.76
CA ASN A 180 -1.09 -1.90 -9.58
C ASN A 180 -2.35 -1.51 -8.78
N THR A 181 -2.67 -2.26 -7.72
CA THR A 181 -3.86 -1.96 -6.91
C THR A 181 -3.78 -0.58 -6.24
N THR A 182 -2.60 -0.22 -5.72
CA THR A 182 -2.38 1.08 -5.10
C THR A 182 -2.48 2.21 -6.10
N VAL A 183 -1.96 2.05 -7.34
CA VAL A 183 -2.11 3.08 -8.38
C VAL A 183 -3.57 3.25 -8.79
N ILE A 184 -4.33 2.16 -8.95
CA ILE A 184 -5.78 2.23 -9.24
C ILE A 184 -6.50 3.02 -8.15
N ASP A 185 -6.24 2.68 -6.89
CA ASP A 185 -6.85 3.38 -5.75
C ASP A 185 -6.42 4.85 -5.73
N LEU A 186 -5.14 5.17 -5.89
CA LEU A 186 -4.68 6.56 -5.85
C LEU A 186 -5.17 7.41 -7.03
N ILE A 187 -5.33 6.87 -8.24
CA ILE A 187 -5.92 7.61 -9.37
C ILE A 187 -7.29 8.16 -8.98
N SER A 188 -8.14 7.33 -8.39
CA SER A 188 -9.50 7.74 -8.02
C SER A 188 -9.51 8.73 -6.85
N ASP A 189 -8.62 8.60 -5.86
CA ASP A 189 -8.53 9.55 -4.74
C ASP A 189 -7.96 10.89 -5.18
N ILE A 190 -6.89 10.88 -5.97
CA ILE A 190 -6.25 12.09 -6.49
C ILE A 190 -7.20 12.82 -7.43
N SER A 191 -7.87 12.12 -8.34
CA SER A 191 -8.83 12.77 -9.25
C SER A 191 -9.99 13.40 -8.49
N ALA A 192 -10.44 12.80 -7.38
CA ALA A 192 -11.50 13.37 -6.55
C ALA A 192 -11.03 14.60 -5.74
N ASN A 193 -9.85 14.53 -5.12
CA ASN A 193 -9.38 15.56 -4.20
C ASN A 193 -8.62 16.71 -4.88
N CYS A 194 -7.98 16.45 -6.03
CA CYS A 194 -7.10 17.39 -6.73
C CYS A 194 -7.64 17.85 -8.09
N SER A 195 -8.92 17.57 -8.40
CA SER A 195 -9.54 17.87 -9.70
C SER A 195 -9.36 19.32 -10.18
N SER A 196 -9.33 20.30 -9.28
CA SER A 196 -9.16 21.72 -9.64
C SER A 196 -7.76 22.06 -10.17
N SER A 197 -6.76 21.27 -9.78
CA SER A 197 -5.34 21.52 -10.06
C SER A 197 -4.78 20.58 -11.14
N ILE A 198 -5.59 19.62 -11.62
CA ILE A 198 -5.21 18.61 -12.60
C ILE A 198 -5.85 18.93 -13.95
N ASN A 199 -5.05 18.86 -15.00
CA ASN A 199 -5.54 18.79 -16.37
C ASN A 199 -5.96 17.35 -16.69
N ASN A 200 -7.27 17.08 -16.57
CA ASN A 200 -7.82 15.75 -16.82
C ASN A 200 -7.65 15.25 -18.26
N SER A 201 -7.48 16.15 -19.24
CA SER A 201 -7.28 15.76 -20.64
C SER A 201 -5.88 15.19 -20.90
N SER A 202 -4.89 15.60 -20.10
CA SER A 202 -3.49 15.17 -20.23
C SER A 202 -3.06 14.18 -19.15
N SER A 203 -3.88 13.99 -18.11
CA SER A 203 -3.61 13.07 -17.00
C SER A 203 -4.20 11.69 -17.28
N THR A 204 -3.61 10.65 -16.69
CA THR A 204 -4.06 9.27 -16.89
C THR A 204 -5.22 8.93 -15.96
N SER A 205 -6.28 8.33 -16.51
CA SER A 205 -7.39 7.75 -15.74
C SER A 205 -7.20 6.26 -15.43
N THR A 206 -6.16 5.63 -15.97
CA THR A 206 -5.84 4.21 -15.78
C THR A 206 -4.35 4.02 -15.55
N PRO A 207 -3.92 3.05 -14.72
CA PRO A 207 -2.50 2.78 -14.50
C PRO A 207 -1.77 2.41 -15.79
N GLN A 208 -0.54 2.90 -15.91
CA GLN A 208 0.40 2.54 -16.97
C GLN A 208 1.45 1.58 -16.43
N THR A 209 1.86 0.62 -17.25
CA THR A 209 2.89 -0.36 -16.87
C THR A 209 4.24 0.32 -16.67
N PHE A 210 4.88 0.07 -15.53
CA PHE A 210 6.23 0.57 -15.30
C PHE A 210 7.23 -0.23 -16.14
N ASN A 211 8.00 0.47 -16.97
CA ASN A 211 9.07 -0.11 -17.77
C ASN A 211 10.33 0.75 -17.59
N ASP A 212 11.31 0.23 -16.85
CA ASP A 212 12.57 0.91 -16.52
C ASP A 212 13.40 1.29 -17.76
N SER A 213 13.18 0.60 -18.87
CA SER A 213 13.86 0.82 -20.15
C SER A 213 13.18 1.90 -21.00
N SER A 214 11.97 2.35 -20.61
CA SER A 214 11.27 3.43 -21.32
C SER A 214 11.84 4.80 -20.91
N PRO A 215 12.19 5.68 -21.88
CA PRO A 215 12.66 7.03 -21.56
C PRO A 215 11.57 7.91 -20.91
N THR A 216 10.30 7.51 -21.00
CA THR A 216 9.16 8.22 -20.41
C THR A 216 8.77 7.66 -19.05
N ALA A 217 9.41 6.57 -18.59
CA ALA A 217 9.11 6.03 -17.27
C ALA A 217 9.77 6.90 -16.19
N PRO A 218 9.06 7.13 -15.06
CA PRO A 218 9.65 7.85 -13.94
C PRO A 218 10.86 7.08 -13.40
N ASN A 219 11.87 7.82 -12.94
CA ASN A 219 13.11 7.26 -12.42
C ASN A 219 13.34 7.64 -10.96
N ALA A 220 14.27 6.96 -10.28
CA ALA A 220 14.56 7.20 -8.87
C ALA A 220 15.07 8.63 -8.60
N GLN A 221 15.80 9.22 -9.55
CA GLN A 221 16.36 10.57 -9.46
C GLN A 221 15.27 11.65 -9.45
N SER A 222 14.13 11.38 -10.08
CA SER A 222 12.98 12.27 -10.18
C SER A 222 12.05 12.21 -8.96
N VAL A 223 12.33 11.34 -7.99
CA VAL A 223 11.49 11.18 -6.79
C VAL A 223 11.63 12.39 -5.87
N ILE A 224 10.50 12.99 -5.54
CA ILE A 224 10.42 14.11 -4.59
C ILE A 224 9.91 13.67 -3.22
N GLN A 225 9.22 12.53 -3.14
CA GLN A 225 8.70 11.99 -1.89
C GLN A 225 8.43 10.49 -2.00
N TYR A 226 8.98 9.70 -1.09
CA TYR A 226 8.57 8.31 -0.86
C TYR A 226 7.50 8.23 0.22
N TYR A 227 6.64 7.22 0.10
CA TYR A 227 5.63 6.89 1.10
C TYR A 227 5.65 5.38 1.38
N ARG A 228 5.05 5.02 2.52
CA ARG A 228 4.77 3.63 2.90
C ARG A 228 6.04 2.78 2.80
N ALA A 229 7.12 3.23 3.45
CA ALA A 229 8.43 2.56 3.43
C ALA A 229 9.00 2.31 2.02
N SER A 230 8.99 3.36 1.17
CA SER A 230 9.49 3.33 -0.21
C SER A 230 8.77 2.36 -1.16
N SER A 231 7.53 1.98 -0.84
CA SER A 231 6.65 1.18 -1.72
C SER A 231 5.71 2.02 -2.58
N VAL A 232 5.69 3.34 -2.36
CA VAL A 232 5.02 4.33 -3.20
C VAL A 232 5.96 5.52 -3.37
N ALA A 233 6.00 6.12 -4.55
CA ALA A 233 6.77 7.32 -4.83
C ALA A 233 5.96 8.35 -5.61
N LEU A 234 6.15 9.62 -5.26
CA LEU A 234 5.76 10.77 -6.07
C LEU A 234 7.01 11.29 -6.78
N THR A 235 6.94 11.41 -8.10
CA THR A 235 8.03 11.92 -8.93
C THR A 235 7.60 13.16 -9.69
N LEU A 236 8.59 13.95 -10.13
CA LEU A 236 8.41 15.17 -10.89
C LEU A 236 9.24 15.12 -12.18
N ASP A 237 8.61 15.29 -13.33
CA ASP A 237 9.31 15.35 -14.60
C ASP A 237 10.28 16.53 -14.67
N GLY A 238 11.48 16.27 -15.20
CA GLY A 238 12.56 17.26 -15.28
C GLY A 238 13.31 17.50 -13.97
N TYR A 239 12.89 16.91 -12.85
CA TYR A 239 13.66 16.93 -11.61
C TYR A 239 14.73 15.84 -11.60
N ASN A 240 15.92 16.20 -11.12
CA ASN A 240 17.05 15.28 -10.99
C ASN A 240 17.76 15.55 -9.66
N ASN A 241 17.56 14.66 -8.70
CA ASN A 241 18.16 14.76 -7.38
C ASN A 241 19.59 14.19 -7.38
N SER A 242 20.58 15.06 -7.21
CA SER A 242 21.98 14.69 -7.09
C SER A 242 22.27 13.75 -5.90
N ALA A 243 21.43 13.76 -4.86
CA ALA A 243 21.56 12.90 -3.67
C ALA A 243 21.22 11.41 -3.91
N THR A 244 20.74 11.06 -5.10
CA THR A 244 20.47 9.66 -5.49
C THR A 244 21.67 8.98 -6.15
N TRP A 245 22.75 9.71 -6.44
CA TRP A 245 23.90 9.21 -7.18
C TRP A 245 24.94 8.55 -6.28
N GLY A 246 25.84 7.79 -6.92
CA GLY A 246 26.90 7.01 -6.31
C GLY A 246 27.49 7.67 -5.07
N ASN A 247 28.05 8.86 -5.14
CA ASN A 247 28.81 9.41 -4.01
C ASN A 247 27.94 10.02 -2.89
N ALA A 248 26.61 9.88 -2.97
CA ALA A 248 25.71 10.41 -1.96
C ALA A 248 25.66 9.50 -0.72
N THR A 249 26.04 10.07 0.42
CA THR A 249 25.78 9.50 1.74
C THR A 249 24.38 9.90 2.20
N GLU A 250 23.89 9.26 3.26
CA GLU A 250 22.61 9.63 3.91
C GLU A 250 22.54 11.09 4.37
N SER A 251 23.69 11.76 4.52
CA SER A 251 23.78 13.17 4.90
C SER A 251 23.81 14.11 3.69
N THR A 252 23.74 13.59 2.46
CA THR A 252 23.80 14.40 1.25
C THR A 252 22.47 15.13 1.08
N PRO A 253 22.45 16.47 1.05
CA PRO A 253 21.21 17.21 0.88
C PRO A 253 20.60 16.95 -0.50
N ASP A 254 19.29 16.85 -0.55
CA ASP A 254 18.55 16.74 -1.80
C ASP A 254 18.73 18.00 -2.66
N SER A 255 18.74 17.84 -3.99
CA SER A 255 18.71 18.98 -4.89
C SER A 255 17.42 19.78 -4.68
N PRO A 256 17.47 21.12 -4.66
CA PRO A 256 16.26 21.92 -4.51
C PRO A 256 15.29 21.67 -5.67
N LEU A 257 13.99 21.69 -5.38
CA LEU A 257 12.97 21.59 -6.42
C LEU A 257 13.03 22.82 -7.34
N PRO A 258 12.71 22.67 -8.64
CA PRO A 258 12.63 23.81 -9.56
C PRO A 258 11.59 24.84 -9.06
N SER A 259 11.86 26.13 -9.24
CA SER A 259 10.97 27.20 -8.78
C SER A 259 9.69 27.34 -9.61
N ASN A 260 9.69 26.81 -10.83
CA ASN A 260 8.60 26.88 -11.81
C ASN A 260 7.67 25.67 -11.76
N ILE A 261 7.40 25.14 -10.56
CA ILE A 261 6.50 24.00 -10.36
C ILE A 261 5.14 24.41 -9.79
N ASP A 262 4.11 23.63 -10.11
CA ASP A 262 2.80 23.76 -9.50
C ASP A 262 2.83 23.20 -8.07
N ASN A 263 3.10 24.08 -7.12
CA ASN A 263 3.07 23.74 -5.70
C ASN A 263 1.66 23.37 -5.22
N THR A 264 0.60 23.95 -5.79
CA THR A 264 -0.78 23.61 -5.42
C THR A 264 -1.10 22.16 -5.78
N LEU A 265 -0.75 21.73 -7.00
CA LEU A 265 -0.90 20.33 -7.39
C LEU A 265 0.02 19.43 -6.56
N LYS A 266 1.30 19.80 -6.40
CA LYS A 266 2.27 19.02 -5.62
C LYS A 266 1.78 18.76 -4.19
N ASP A 267 1.29 19.80 -3.51
CA ASP A 267 0.82 19.70 -2.12
C ASP A 267 -0.47 18.88 -2.04
N CYS A 268 -1.38 19.04 -3.00
CA CYS A 268 -2.59 18.23 -3.08
C CYS A 268 -2.27 16.73 -3.28
N LEU A 269 -1.34 16.42 -4.20
CA LEU A 269 -0.86 15.06 -4.42
C LEU A 269 -0.22 14.50 -3.15
N ASN A 270 0.68 15.25 -2.52
CA ASN A 270 1.40 14.81 -1.33
C ASN A 270 0.45 14.49 -0.17
N LEU A 271 -0.50 15.39 0.11
CA LEU A 271 -1.49 15.21 1.17
C LEU A 271 -2.44 14.05 0.85
N THR A 272 -2.92 13.96 -0.39
CA THR A 272 -3.85 12.91 -0.80
C THR A 272 -3.19 11.54 -0.74
N ILE A 273 -1.95 11.38 -1.24
CA ILE A 273 -1.24 10.10 -1.18
C ILE A 273 -1.00 9.68 0.27
N GLY A 274 -0.52 10.59 1.12
CA GLY A 274 -0.28 10.27 2.53
C GLY A 274 -1.56 9.85 3.26
N ALA A 275 -2.66 10.56 3.04
CA ALA A 275 -3.95 10.25 3.64
C ALA A 275 -4.60 8.98 3.07
N ALA A 276 -4.49 8.76 1.76
CA ALA A 276 -5.33 7.81 1.04
C ALA A 276 -4.62 6.51 0.65
N VAL A 277 -3.28 6.42 0.68
CA VAL A 277 -2.58 5.20 0.26
C VAL A 277 -3.15 3.96 0.99
N PRO A 278 -3.48 2.85 0.31
CA PRO A 278 -4.09 1.70 0.96
C PRO A 278 -3.17 1.11 2.03
N LEU A 279 -3.72 0.91 3.24
CA LEU A 279 -3.03 0.29 4.37
C LEU A 279 -3.81 -0.93 4.87
N VAL A 280 -3.08 -1.95 5.31
CA VAL A 280 -3.68 -3.10 5.97
C VAL A 280 -4.03 -2.73 7.40
N ASP A 281 -5.31 -2.78 7.71
CA ASP A 281 -5.83 -2.39 9.02
C ASP A 281 -5.50 -3.43 10.11
N GLY A 282 -5.30 -2.93 11.32
CA GLY A 282 -5.16 -3.73 12.53
C GLY A 282 -6.41 -4.54 12.85
N ALA A 283 -6.23 -5.73 13.41
CA ALA A 283 -7.33 -6.43 14.06
C ALA A 283 -7.67 -5.69 15.37
N GLY A 284 -8.51 -4.66 15.30
CA GLY A 284 -8.79 -3.85 16.49
C GLY A 284 -9.83 -2.76 16.32
N ARG A 285 -11.08 -3.14 16.65
CA ARG A 285 -12.25 -2.29 16.95
C ARG A 285 -12.82 -1.54 15.75
N ASN A 286 -14.12 -1.74 15.50
CA ASN A 286 -14.97 -0.79 14.81
C ASN A 286 -14.93 0.54 15.58
N VAL A 287 -13.86 1.32 15.42
CA VAL A 287 -13.90 2.73 15.73
C VAL A 287 -14.66 3.32 14.57
N GLY A 288 -15.93 3.61 14.81
CA GLY A 288 -16.83 4.15 13.79
C GLY A 288 -16.12 5.26 13.00
N SER A 289 -16.22 5.15 11.68
CA SER A 289 -15.80 6.15 10.70
C SER A 289 -15.83 7.56 11.32
N MET A 290 -14.66 8.14 11.58
CA MET A 290 -14.61 9.56 11.91
C MET A 290 -15.06 10.27 10.63
N SER A 291 -16.29 10.79 10.68
CA SER A 291 -16.90 11.46 9.55
C SER A 291 -15.96 12.55 9.03
N ALA A 292 -15.85 12.67 7.71
CA ALA A 292 -15.07 13.68 6.99
C ALA A 292 -15.51 15.15 7.25
N GLY A 293 -16.28 15.41 8.30
CA GLY A 293 -16.75 16.74 8.69
C GLY A 293 -15.74 17.59 9.47
N ILE A 294 -14.56 17.07 9.83
CA ILE A 294 -13.60 17.82 10.67
C ILE A 294 -12.71 18.77 9.84
N VAL A 295 -12.40 18.42 8.60
CA VAL A 295 -11.59 19.27 7.70
C VAL A 295 -12.26 20.61 7.38
N PRO A 296 -13.56 20.66 6.99
CA PRO A 296 -14.23 21.94 6.79
C PRO A 296 -14.48 22.70 8.11
N LEU A 297 -14.61 22.00 9.25
CA LEU A 297 -14.82 22.64 10.55
C LEU A 297 -13.59 23.39 11.04
N LEU A 298 -12.38 22.82 10.86
CA LEU A 298 -11.13 23.51 11.17
C LEU A 298 -10.95 24.77 10.32
N TRP A 299 -11.33 24.71 9.04
CA TRP A 299 -11.26 25.87 8.14
C TRP A 299 -12.26 26.97 8.54
N VAL A 300 -13.49 26.61 8.89
CA VAL A 300 -14.51 27.55 9.38
C VAL A 300 -14.11 28.16 10.73
N VAL A 301 -13.53 27.40 11.65
CA VAL A 301 -13.06 27.90 12.95
C VAL A 301 -11.87 28.84 12.78
N LEU A 302 -10.96 28.58 11.85
CA LEU A 302 -9.85 29.48 11.55
C LEU A 302 -10.32 30.77 10.87
N TYR A 303 -11.34 30.68 10.01
CA TYR A 303 -11.96 31.85 9.37
C TYR A 303 -12.74 32.72 10.37
N LEU A 304 -13.45 32.09 11.32
CA LEU A 304 -14.22 32.79 12.36
C LEU A 304 -13.36 33.33 13.51
N SER A 305 -12.16 32.78 13.72
CA SER A 305 -11.22 33.28 14.73
C SER A 305 -10.34 34.44 14.25
N GLY A 306 -10.47 34.86 12.99
CA GLY A 306 -9.80 36.06 12.45
C GLY A 306 -8.27 35.92 12.39
N VAL A 307 -7.76 34.70 12.30
CA VAL A 307 -6.31 34.40 12.23
C VAL A 307 -5.81 34.33 10.77
N LEU A 308 -6.69 34.57 9.80
CA LEU A 308 -6.38 34.76 8.37
C LEU A 308 -7.02 36.04 7.84
#